data_AF-A0A833VHY0-F1
#
_entry.id   AF-A0A833VHY0-F1
#
_cell.length_a   1.000
_cell.length_b   1.000
_cell.length_c   1.000
_cell.angle_alpha   90.00
_cell.angle_beta   90.00
_cell.angle_gamma   90.00
#
_symmetry.space_group_name_H-M   'P 1'
#
loop_
_entity.id
_entity.type
_entity.pdbx_description
1 polymer ?
#
loop_
_entity_poly.entity_id
_entity_poly.type
_entity_poly.pdbx_seq_one_letter_code
_entity_poly.pdbx_strand_id
1 'polypeptide(L)' 'MEIRKPSTEGGTGILKDAASDASLPRTRSVKCANCNHSESVFFQAAAEGEEGLRLFFHCCNTNCGHRWRD' A
#
# COMPACT_ATOMS: atom_id res chain seq x y z
N MET A 1 -13.37 5.84 37.12
CA MET A 1 -11.92 6.08 37.07
C MET A 1 -11.49 5.85 35.64
N GLU A 2 -11.06 6.94 35.00
CA GLU A 2 -10.27 7.00 33.76
C GLU A 2 -10.92 6.54 32.44
N ILE A 3 -11.68 7.48 31.88
CA ILE A 3 -11.83 7.64 30.43
C ILE A 3 -10.44 7.92 29.86
N ARG A 4 -9.78 6.93 29.25
CA ARG A 4 -8.51 7.11 28.54
C ARG A 4 -8.58 6.51 27.14
N LYS A 5 -9.01 7.40 26.23
CA LYS A 5 -8.66 7.56 24.81
C LYS A 5 -8.83 6.33 23.90
N PRO A 6 -9.70 6.36 22.87
CA PRO A 6 -9.41 5.56 21.68
C PRO A 6 -8.05 6.07 21.17
N SER A 7 -7.04 5.19 21.14
CA SER A 7 -5.79 5.49 20.46
C SER A 7 -6.14 5.90 19.04
N THR A 8 -6.06 7.20 18.79
CA THR A 8 -5.81 7.74 17.47
C THR A 8 -4.38 7.32 17.13
N GLU A 9 -4.18 6.03 16.84
CA GLU A 9 -2.98 5.56 16.15
C GLU A 9 -3.11 6.04 14.71
N GLY A 10 -2.41 7.13 14.43
CA GLY A 10 -2.66 7.98 13.28
C GLY A 10 -2.65 7.23 11.96
N GLY A 11 -3.69 7.48 11.16
CA GLY A 11 -3.75 7.61 9.68
C GLY A 11 -2.71 6.94 8.78
N THR A 12 -2.11 5.82 9.18
CA THR A 12 -1.01 5.15 8.48
C THR A 12 -1.11 3.62 8.53
N GLY A 13 -2.16 3.08 9.18
CA GLY A 13 -2.47 1.64 9.21
C GLY A 13 -2.99 1.14 7.85
N ILE A 14 -4.00 1.83 7.30
CA ILE A 14 -4.75 1.40 6.10
C ILE A 14 -3.86 1.07 4.90
N LEU A 15 -2.69 1.73 4.78
CA LEU A 15 -1.76 1.47 3.69
C LEU A 15 -0.81 0.30 3.95
N LYS A 16 -0.43 0.04 5.21
CA LYS A 16 0.36 -1.15 5.58
C LYS A 16 -0.43 -2.44 5.43
N ASP A 17 -1.75 -2.34 5.52
CA ASP A 17 -2.65 -3.47 5.27
C ASP A 17 -2.81 -3.79 3.78
N ALA A 18 -2.51 -2.88 2.85
CA ALA A 18 -2.68 -3.16 1.42
C ALA A 18 -1.82 -4.34 0.93
N ALA A 19 -0.61 -4.51 1.49
CA ALA A 19 0.25 -5.66 1.20
C ALA A 19 -0.25 -6.97 1.87
N SER A 20 -1.01 -6.86 2.96
CA SER A 20 -1.60 -7.98 3.69
C SER A 20 -3.01 -8.33 3.19
N ASP A 21 -3.65 -7.40 2.49
CA ASP A 21 -4.99 -7.55 1.94
C ASP A 21 -4.94 -8.49 0.73
N ALA A 22 -5.67 -9.61 0.84
CA ALA A 22 -5.76 -10.62 -0.19
C ALA A 22 -6.85 -10.30 -1.24
N SER A 23 -7.66 -9.26 -1.01
CA SER A 23 -8.68 -8.82 -1.97
C SER A 23 -8.10 -7.92 -3.06
N LEU A 24 -6.97 -7.25 -2.78
CA LEU A 24 -6.27 -6.45 -3.77
C LEU A 24 -5.50 -7.31 -4.78
N PRO A 25 -5.54 -6.95 -6.08
CA PRO A 25 -4.90 -7.73 -7.12
C PRO A 25 -3.37 -7.61 -7.03
N ARG A 26 -2.71 -8.76 -7.18
CA ARG A 26 -1.24 -8.87 -7.11
C ARG A 26 -0.66 -9.21 -8.48
N THR A 27 0.52 -8.70 -8.74
CA THR A 27 1.28 -9.00 -9.95
C THR A 27 2.68 -9.49 -9.60
N ARG A 28 3.18 -10.43 -10.40
CA ARG A 28 4.58 -10.89 -10.37
C ARG A 28 5.44 -10.32 -11.49
N SER A 29 4.82 -9.54 -12.37
CA SER A 29 5.51 -8.91 -13.50
C SER A 29 6.39 -7.74 -13.03
N VAL A 30 5.94 -7.01 -11.99
CA VAL A 30 6.65 -5.86 -11.44
C VAL A 30 7.31 -6.24 -10.11
N LYS A 31 8.65 -6.22 -10.11
CA LYS A 31 9.46 -6.45 -8.91
C LYS A 31 9.69 -5.15 -8.15
N CYS A 32 9.75 -5.25 -6.83
CA CYS A 32 10.07 -4.10 -5.99
C CYS A 32 11.50 -3.63 -6.25
N ALA A 33 11.68 -2.35 -6.61
CA ALA A 33 13.01 -1.77 -6.83
C ALA A 33 13.86 -1.68 -5.56
N ASN A 34 13.24 -1.73 -4.36
CA ASN A 34 13.94 -1.58 -3.09
C ASN A 34 14.44 -2.91 -2.51
N CYS A 35 13.69 -4.00 -2.65
CA CYS A 35 14.05 -5.30 -2.07
C CYS A 35 14.06 -6.47 -3.08
N ASN A 36 13.84 -6.20 -4.37
CA ASN A 36 13.74 -7.20 -5.44
C ASN A 36 12.67 -8.28 -5.23
N HIS A 37 11.70 -8.05 -4.33
CA HIS A 37 10.59 -8.98 -4.15
C HIS A 37 9.78 -9.12 -5.43
N SER A 38 9.45 -10.37 -5.78
CA SER A 38 8.82 -10.71 -7.05
C SER A 38 7.29 -10.60 -7.01
N GLU A 39 6.72 -10.07 -5.94
CA GLU A 39 5.28 -9.84 -5.78
C GLU A 39 5.01 -8.44 -5.27
N SER A 40 4.11 -7.76 -5.97
CA SER A 40 3.64 -6.42 -5.68
C SER A 40 2.13 -6.35 -5.91
N VAL A 41 1.41 -5.68 -5.01
CA VAL A 41 0.01 -5.32 -5.18
C VAL A 41 -0.05 -4.13 -6.14
N PHE A 42 -1.06 -4.09 -7.00
CA PHE A 42 -1.33 -2.93 -7.83
C PHE A 42 -2.79 -2.50 -7.69
N PHE A 43 -3.05 -1.20 -7.77
CA PHE A 43 -4.42 -0.66 -7.78
C PHE A 43 -4.46 0.68 -8.50
N GLN A 44 -5.59 0.97 -9.12
CA GLN A 44 -5.83 2.25 -9.76
C GLN A 44 -6.62 3.15 -8.82
N ALA A 45 -6.12 4.36 -8.58
CA ALA A 45 -6.79 5.35 -7.74
C ALA A 45 -6.67 6.73 -8.37
N ALA A 46 -7.66 7.59 -8.14
CA ALA A 46 -7.57 9.00 -8.50
C ALA A 46 -6.47 9.64 -7.66
N ALA A 47 -5.47 10.22 -8.33
CA ALA A 47 -4.44 10.99 -7.66
C ALA A 47 -4.92 12.44 -7.57
N GLU A 48 -4.76 13.05 -6.39
CA GLU A 48 -5.18 14.43 -6.17
C GLU A 48 -4.40 15.37 -7.12
N GLY A 49 -5.13 16.14 -7.93
CA GLY A 49 -4.55 17.03 -8.94
C GLY A 49 -4.33 16.41 -10.33
N GLU A 50 -4.71 15.16 -10.55
CA GLU A 50 -4.61 14.50 -11.86
C GLU A 50 -5.99 14.20 -12.44
N GLU A 51 -6.23 14.55 -13.71
CA GLU A 51 -7.45 14.19 -14.43
C GLU A 51 -7.37 12.73 -14.91
N GLY A 52 -7.39 11.78 -13.96
CA GLY A 52 -7.36 10.36 -14.28
C GLY A 52 -7.05 9.43 -13.10
N LEU A 53 -7.28 8.14 -13.33
CA LEU A 53 -6.81 7.09 -12.44
C LEU A 53 -5.33 6.83 -12.72
N ARG A 54 -4.51 6.83 -11.66
CA ARG A 54 -3.10 6.46 -11.72
C ARG A 54 -2.89 5.08 -11.13
N LEU A 55 -1.88 4.37 -11.61
CA LEU A 55 -1.57 3.02 -11.18
C LEU A 55 -0.54 3.09 -10.04
N PHE A 56 -0.92 2.53 -8.89
CA PHE A 56 -0.08 2.49 -7.71
C PHE A 56 0.38 1.07 -7.47
N PHE A 57 1.64 0.93 -7.06
CA PHE A 57 2.25 -0.33 -6.69
C PHE A 57 2.65 -0.32 -5.22
N HIS A 58 2.46 -1.46 -4.56
CA HIS A 58 2.90 -1.70 -3.19
C HIS A 58 3.61 -3.06 -3.13
N CYS A 59 4.85 -3.10 -2.67
CA CYS A 59 5.56 -4.35 -2.41
C CYS A 59 4.83 -5.22 -1.36
N CYS A 60 4.63 -6.51 -1.66
CA CYS A 60 4.00 -7.45 -0.72
C CYS A 60 4.90 -7.84 0.47
N ASN A 61 6.18 -7.48 0.45
CA ASN A 61 7.09 -7.78 1.54
C ASN A 61 6.83 -6.83 2.71
N THR A 62 6.31 -7.37 3.82
CA THR A 62 6.03 -6.63 5.06
C THR A 62 7.28 -6.00 5.68
N ASN A 63 8.46 -6.55 5.40
CA ASN A 63 9.74 -5.98 5.83
C ASN A 63 10.18 -4.79 4.95
N CYS A 64 9.61 -4.65 3.75
CA CYS A 64 9.97 -3.59 2.81
C CYS A 64 8.92 -2.46 2.77
N GLY A 65 7.64 -2.77 2.53
CA GLY A 65 6.57 -1.78 2.44
C GLY A 65 6.78 -0.66 1.41
N HIS A 66 7.64 -0.89 0.41
CA HIS A 66 7.94 0.10 -0.62
C HIS A 66 6.72 0.31 -1.52
N ARG A 67 6.41 1.58 -1.78
CA ARG A 67 5.26 2.02 -2.57
C ARG A 67 5.74 2.97 -3.64
N TRP A 68 5.28 2.78 -4.87
CA TRP A 68 5.65 3.60 -6.01
C TRP A 68 4.49 3.71 -6.98
N ARG A 69 4.62 4.59 -7.97
CA ARG A 69 3.62 4.86 -9.01
C ARG A 69 4.24 4.63 -10.38
N ASP A 70 3.39 4.25 -11.33
CA ASP A 70 3.67 4.24 -12.78
C ASP A 70 2.66 5.16 -13.48
#